data_AF-A0A437MD71-F1
#
_entry.id   AF-A0A437MD71-F1
#
_cell.length_a   1.000
_cell.length_b   1.000
_cell.length_c   1.000
_cell.angle_alpha   90.00
_cell.angle_beta   90.00
_cell.angle_gamma   90.00
#
_symmetry.space_group_name_H-M   'P 1'
#
loop_
_entity.id
_entity.type
_entity.pdbx_description
1 polymer ?
#
loop_
_entity_poly.entity_id
_entity_poly.type
_entity_poly.pdbx_seq_one_letter_code
_entity_poly.pdbx_strand_id
1 'polypeptide(L)' 'MKPSRIRLTLVLIIGAYPLITSLLYLWGPLLAGRPSWQVAGFIVPQMVAGMVWVIIPLAYRLAGRFILQPG' A
#
# COMPACT_ATOMS: atom_id res chain seq x y z
N MET A 1 15.89 10.72 15.90
CA MET A 1 15.08 9.82 15.04
C MET A 1 15.00 10.43 13.65
N LYS A 2 15.51 9.74 12.60
CA LYS A 2 15.63 10.30 11.23
C LYS A 2 14.23 10.66 10.66
N PRO A 3 13.87 11.95 10.51
CA PRO A 3 12.52 12.38 10.12
C PRO A 3 12.06 11.86 8.76
N SER A 4 13.02 11.52 7.88
CA SER A 4 12.75 10.95 6.56
C SER A 4 12.08 9.57 6.61
N ARG A 5 12.41 8.74 7.60
CA ARG A 5 11.82 7.39 7.73
C ARG A 5 10.36 7.45 8.18
N ILE A 6 10.04 8.36 9.12
CA ILE A 6 8.67 8.50 9.64
C ILE A 6 7.72 9.01 8.53
N ARG A 7 8.15 10.01 7.75
CA ARG A 7 7.35 10.52 6.62
C ARG A 7 7.11 9.43 5.57
N LEU A 8 8.13 8.64 5.26
CA LEU A 8 7.99 7.53 4.32
C LEU A 8 7.02 6.46 4.85
N THR A 9 7.12 6.09 6.12
CA THR A 9 6.18 5.16 6.76
C THR A 9 4.74 5.69 6.71
N LEU A 10 4.52 6.98 6.99
CA LEU A 10 3.18 7.59 6.91
C LEU A 10 2.60 7.52 5.49
N VAL A 11 3.39 7.86 4.47
CA VAL A 11 2.92 7.79 3.07
C VAL A 11 2.61 6.34 2.67
N LEU A 12 3.44 5.38 3.09
CA LEU A 12 3.17 3.97 2.86
C LEU A 12 1.89 3.50 3.56
N ILE A 13 1.65 3.89 4.82
CA ILE A 13 0.42 3.54 5.57
C ILE A 13 -0.80 4.12 4.86
N ILE A 14 -0.73 5.40 4.46
CA ILE A 14 -1.82 6.09 3.76
C ILE A 14 -2.07 5.48 2.39
N GLY A 15 -1.04 4.97 1.70
CA GLY A 15 -1.21 4.27 0.43
C GLY A 15 -1.69 2.82 0.59
N ALA A 16 -1.26 2.14 1.65
CA ALA A 16 -1.62 0.76 1.95
C ALA A 16 -3.08 0.59 2.28
N TYR A 17 -3.58 1.43 3.18
CA TYR A 17 -4.92 1.34 3.70
C TYR A 17 -6.00 1.32 2.59
N PRO A 18 -6.06 2.29 1.66
CA PRO A 18 -7.04 2.28 0.60
C PRO A 18 -6.81 1.13 -0.40
N LEU A 19 -5.57 0.73 -0.66
CA LEU A 19 -5.27 -0.40 -1.55
C LEU A 19 -5.86 -1.70 -1.00
N ILE A 20 -5.60 -1.98 0.28
CA ILE A 20 -6.09 -3.17 0.97
C ILE A 20 -7.62 -3.14 1.06
N THR A 21 -8.18 -2.01 1.48
CA THR A 21 -9.64 -1.84 1.59
C THR A 21 -10.32 -2.03 0.24
N SER A 22 -9.76 -1.47 -0.85
CA SER A 22 -10.32 -1.65 -2.20
C SER A 22 -10.28 -3.11 -2.65
N LEU A 23 -9.17 -3.80 -2.41
CA LEU A 23 -9.05 -5.23 -2.70
C LEU A 23 -10.06 -6.05 -1.89
N LEU A 24 -10.22 -5.76 -0.59
CA LEU A 24 -11.19 -6.45 0.26
C LEU A 24 -12.63 -6.20 -0.17
N TYR A 25 -12.97 -4.99 -0.60
CA TYR A 25 -14.32 -4.69 -1.12
C TYR A 25 -14.57 -5.33 -2.48
N LEU A 26 -13.56 -5.41 -3.34
CA LEU A 26 -13.67 -6.02 -4.66
C LEU A 26 -13.76 -7.55 -4.57
N TRP A 27 -12.89 -8.16 -3.76
CA TRP A 27 -12.78 -9.61 -3.62
C TRP A 27 -13.68 -10.19 -2.53
N GLY A 28 -14.06 -9.40 -1.53
CA GLY A 28 -14.94 -9.79 -0.42
C GLY A 28 -16.25 -10.46 -0.85
N PRO A 29 -17.06 -9.88 -1.76
CA PRO A 29 -18.28 -10.51 -2.22
C PRO A 29 -18.01 -11.77 -3.06
N LEU A 30 -16.92 -11.79 -3.84
CA LEU A 30 -16.56 -12.92 -4.71
C LEU A 30 -16.01 -14.12 -3.93
N LEU A 31 -15.32 -13.87 -2.82
CA LEU A 31 -14.79 -14.90 -1.92
C LEU A 31 -15.65 -15.07 -0.65
N ALA A 32 -16.87 -14.54 -0.64
CA ALA A 32 -17.81 -14.70 0.47
C ALA A 32 -18.07 -16.20 0.72
N GLY A 33 -17.84 -16.66 1.95
CA GLY A 33 -17.97 -18.07 2.34
C GLY A 33 -16.76 -18.96 2.04
N ARG A 34 -15.66 -18.42 1.48
CA ARG A 34 -14.40 -19.15 1.32
C ARG A 34 -13.55 -19.11 2.59
N PRO A 35 -12.67 -20.11 2.80
CA PRO A 35 -11.69 -20.07 3.88
C PRO A 35 -10.75 -18.85 3.75
N SER A 36 -10.34 -18.29 4.89
CA SER A 36 -9.47 -17.11 4.97
C SER A 36 -8.13 -17.29 4.24
N TRP A 37 -7.62 -18.51 4.14
CA TRP A 37 -6.38 -18.80 3.40
C TRP A 37 -6.52 -18.59 1.89
N GLN A 38 -7.70 -18.85 1.30
CA GLN A 38 -7.93 -18.56 -0.12
C GLN A 38 -7.99 -17.06 -0.35
N VAL A 39 -8.73 -16.35 0.50
CA VAL A 39 -8.82 -14.89 0.46
C VAL A 39 -7.43 -14.26 0.54
N ALA A 40 -6.62 -14.66 1.52
CA ALA A 40 -5.25 -14.19 1.65
C ALA A 40 -4.39 -14.56 0.43
N GLY A 41 -4.53 -15.77 -0.10
CA GLY A 41 -3.81 -16.25 -1.28
C GLY A 41 -4.05 -15.41 -2.54
N PHE A 42 -5.25 -14.82 -2.70
CA PHE A 42 -5.55 -13.93 -3.81
C PHE A 42 -5.18 -12.47 -3.51
N ILE A 43 -5.53 -11.96 -2.33
CA ILE A 43 -5.37 -10.55 -1.99
C ILE A 43 -3.90 -10.17 -1.80
N VAL A 44 -3.11 -11.00 -1.11
CA VAL A 44 -1.71 -10.69 -0.78
C VAL A 44 -0.84 -10.45 -2.03
N PRO A 45 -0.83 -11.32 -3.05
CA PRO A 45 -0.01 -11.06 -4.24
C PRO A 45 -0.42 -9.79 -4.98
N GLN A 46 -1.72 -9.49 -5.06
CA GLN A 46 -2.21 -8.23 -5.65
C GLN A 46 -1.79 -7.01 -4.83
N MET A 47 -1.86 -7.12 -3.49
CA MET A 47 -1.42 -6.07 -2.57
C MET A 47 0.07 -5.80 -2.71
N VAL A 48 0.91 -6.84 -2.77
CA VAL A 48 2.37 -6.70 -2.92
C VAL A 48 2.72 -6.11 -4.29
N ALA A 49 2.05 -6.56 -5.36
CA ALA A 49 2.25 -5.99 -6.69
C ALA A 49 1.87 -4.49 -6.72
N GLY A 50 0.70 -4.13 -6.18
CA GLY A 50 0.27 -2.73 -6.09
C GLY A 50 1.20 -1.88 -5.22
N MET A 51 1.72 -2.46 -4.13
CA MET A 51 2.72 -1.80 -3.30
C MET A 51 4.00 -1.48 -4.08
N VAL A 52 4.60 -2.47 -4.72
CA VAL A 52 5.90 -2.33 -5.38
C VAL A 52 5.81 -1.42 -6.61
N TRP A 53 4.73 -1.53 -7.38
CA TRP A 53 4.59 -0.79 -8.64
C TRP A 53 3.90 0.57 -8.52
N VAL A 54 3.09 0.79 -7.49
CA VAL A 54 2.31 2.04 -7.33
C VAL A 54 2.70 2.76 -6.04
N ILE A 55 2.53 2.14 -4.88
CA ILE A 55 2.64 2.85 -3.59
C ILE A 55 4.08 3.22 -3.27
N ILE A 56 5.04 2.31 -3.44
CA ILE A 56 6.46 2.56 -3.20
C ILE A 56 7.00 3.68 -4.11
N PRO A 57 6.84 3.65 -5.45
CA PRO A 57 7.33 4.72 -6.31
C PRO A 57 6.60 6.05 -6.07
N LEU A 58 5.30 6.02 -5.74
CA LEU A 58 4.55 7.21 -5.35
C LEU A 58 5.07 7.78 -4.03
N ALA A 59 5.38 6.93 -3.05
CA ALA A 59 5.98 7.34 -1.78
C ALA A 59 7.36 7.95 -1.98
N TYR A 60 8.20 7.36 -2.84
CA TYR A 60 9.49 7.94 -3.22
C TYR A 60 9.34 9.26 -4.00
N ARG A 61 8.32 9.41 -4.87
CA ARG A 61 8.03 10.67 -5.56
C ARG A 61 7.58 11.77 -4.60
N LEU A 62 6.65 11.46 -3.70
CA LEU A 62 6.11 12.41 -2.72
C LEU A 62 7.17 12.79 -1.69
N ALA A 63 7.94 11.83 -1.18
CA ALA A 63 9.04 12.07 -0.26
C ALA A 63 10.23 12.74 -0.96
N GLY A 64 10.56 12.36 -2.20
CA GLY A 64 11.63 12.96 -3.00
C GLY A 64 11.35 14.41 -3.34
N ARG A 65 10.10 14.76 -3.68
CA ARG A 65 9.66 16.15 -3.84
C ARG A 65 9.76 16.96 -2.54
N PHE A 66 9.72 16.30 -1.39
CA PHE A 66 9.87 16.92 -0.06
C PHE A 66 11.31 16.93 0.48
N ILE A 67 12.22 16.13 -0.09
CA ILE A 67 13.64 16.02 0.31
C ILE A 67 14.55 16.83 -0.63
N LEU A 68 14.18 17.02 -1.90
CA LEU A 68 14.93 17.80 -2.91
C LEU A 68 14.55 19.30 -2.95
N GLN A 69 13.82 19.82 -1.95
CA GLN A 69 13.72 21.27 -1.77
C GLN A 69 14.83 21.72 -0.82
N PRO A 70 15.99 22.21 -1.33
CA PRO A 70 16.88 23.04 -0.55
C PRO A 70 16.11 24.33 -0.25
N GLY A 71 15.57 24.43 0.97
CA GLY A 71 15.27 25.70 1.59
C GLY A 71 16.54 26.27 2.19
#